data_AF-A0A0K0DS98-F1
#
_entry.id   AF-A0A0K0DS98-F1
#
_cell.length_a   1.000
_cell.length_b   1.000
_cell.length_c   1.000
_cell.angle_alpha   90.00
_cell.angle_beta   90.00
_cell.angle_gamma   90.00
#
_symmetry.space_group_name_H-M   'P 1'
#
loop_
_entity.id
_entity.type
_entity.pdbx_description
1 polymer ?
#
loop_
_entity_poly.entity_id
_entity_poly.type
_entity_poly.pdbx_seq_one_letter_code
_entity_poly.pdbx_strand_id
1 'polypeptide(L)'
;MKFRLFIIIFSILYSVKGNECPNFTSKEWFTFLFQRTCPPIQNKRCLSFLPTDILTDRANCINYNDIHNNHVRVMNISTFENFKKQENENGIAWCSLVIFYREQCIFTEKSLPIFKSIPHYFSKLSVIAVKTSENSKVFQMRVVEPSPTIVLLSNGEYHSRIPTINITLEKMINKIMEKTDLQVNDELRNDVKQKKYKIIEKEYLEEVGEEKFEAKADDKFINFQLKLAIPTSILSGLYIYIISEEGKFWRDLLINFVRPLRNRFNNLL
;
A
#
# COMPACT_ATOMS: atom_id res chain seq x y z
N MET A 1 -58.23 -10.62 6.43
CA MET A 1 -56.97 -10.46 7.21
C MET A 1 -55.77 -9.98 6.37
N LYS A 2 -55.56 -10.47 5.14
CA LYS A 2 -54.38 -10.10 4.31
C LYS A 2 -54.25 -8.61 3.98
N PHE A 3 -55.36 -7.88 3.80
CA PHE A 3 -55.34 -6.46 3.42
C PHE A 3 -54.80 -5.54 4.52
N ARG A 4 -55.11 -5.81 5.80
CA ARG A 4 -54.58 -5.02 6.93
C ARG A 4 -53.07 -5.19 7.10
N LEU A 5 -52.55 -6.39 6.83
CA LEU A 5 -51.12 -6.68 6.91
C LEU A 5 -50.34 -5.94 5.82
N PHE A 6 -50.92 -5.82 4.62
CA PHE A 6 -50.36 -5.02 3.53
C PHE A 6 -50.28 -3.53 3.87
N ILE A 7 -51.34 -2.97 4.49
CA ILE A 7 -51.34 -1.57 4.92
C ILE A 7 -50.26 -1.34 5.98
N ILE A 8 -50.12 -2.22 6.98
CA ILE A 8 -49.11 -2.09 8.04
C ILE A 8 -47.69 -2.15 7.46
N ILE A 9 -47.40 -3.09 6.55
CA ILE A 9 -46.09 -3.16 5.87
C ILE A 9 -45.83 -1.87 5.09
N PHE A 10 -46.82 -1.35 4.38
CA PHE A 10 -46.70 -0.10 3.63
C PHE A 10 -46.45 1.09 4.56
N SER A 11 -47.14 1.17 5.70
CA SER A 11 -46.92 2.20 6.73
C SER A 11 -45.51 2.15 7.31
N ILE A 12 -45.01 0.95 7.63
CA ILE A 12 -43.67 0.76 8.19
C ILE A 12 -42.62 1.22 7.16
N LEU A 13 -42.76 0.81 5.90
CA LEU A 13 -41.87 1.23 4.81
C LEU A 13 -41.91 2.75 4.58
N TYR A 14 -43.08 3.38 4.73
CA TYR A 14 -43.22 4.84 4.62
C TYR A 14 -42.63 5.61 5.81
N SER A 15 -42.50 4.97 6.97
CA SER A 15 -42.03 5.61 8.21
C SER A 15 -40.52 5.57 8.39
N VAL A 16 -39.78 4.83 7.55
CA VAL A 16 -38.31 4.82 7.58
C VAL A 16 -37.79 6.11 6.92
N LYS A 17 -37.54 7.12 7.75
CA LYS A 17 -36.73 8.28 7.36
C LYS A 17 -35.26 7.91 7.55
N GLY A 18 -34.48 7.98 6.48
CA GLY A 18 -33.02 7.94 6.58
C GLY A 18 -32.54 9.27 7.19
N ASN A 19 -31.95 9.21 8.38
CA ASN A 19 -31.39 10.40 9.04
C ASN A 19 -30.01 10.79 8.49
N GLU A 20 -29.47 10.03 7.53
CA GLU A 20 -28.10 10.18 7.06
C GLU A 20 -28.02 10.06 5.54
N CYS A 21 -27.02 10.73 4.98
CA CYS A 21 -26.91 11.01 3.57
C CYS A 21 -26.71 9.73 2.72
N PRO A 22 -27.37 9.59 1.55
CA PRO A 22 -28.28 10.54 0.90
C PRO A 22 -29.71 10.53 1.46
N ASN A 23 -30.23 11.73 1.71
CA ASN A 23 -31.59 11.92 2.20
C ASN A 23 -32.58 11.85 1.03
N PHE A 24 -32.96 10.64 0.65
CA PHE A 24 -34.07 10.41 -0.28
C PHE A 24 -35.36 10.26 0.50
N THR A 25 -36.40 10.98 0.09
CA THR A 25 -37.76 10.75 0.59
C THR A 25 -38.21 9.33 0.28
N SER A 26 -39.14 8.77 1.07
CA SER A 26 -39.68 7.43 0.82
C SER A 26 -40.27 7.27 -0.58
N LYS A 27 -40.81 8.36 -1.15
CA LYS A 27 -41.30 8.42 -2.53
C LYS A 27 -40.17 8.29 -3.57
N GLU A 28 -39.04 8.95 -3.35
CA GLU A 28 -37.87 8.86 -4.22
C GLU A 28 -37.26 7.45 -4.17
N TRP A 29 -37.08 6.88 -2.97
CA TRP A 29 -36.64 5.49 -2.83
C TRP A 29 -37.52 4.50 -3.58
N PHE A 30 -38.84 4.64 -3.45
CA PHE A 30 -39.78 3.77 -4.13
C PHE A 30 -39.73 3.93 -5.65
N THR A 31 -39.54 5.15 -6.15
CA THR A 31 -39.40 5.41 -7.60
C THR A 31 -38.10 4.82 -8.16
N PHE A 32 -36.97 4.95 -7.46
CA PHE A 32 -35.71 4.32 -7.88
C PHE A 32 -35.80 2.79 -7.90
N LEU A 33 -36.43 2.19 -6.88
CA LEU A 33 -36.69 0.74 -6.82
C LEU A 33 -37.57 0.26 -7.98
N PHE A 34 -38.65 0.99 -8.29
CA PHE A 34 -39.60 0.59 -9.34
C PHE A 34 -39.02 0.79 -10.75
N GLN A 35 -38.24 1.85 -10.96
CA GLN A 35 -37.65 2.18 -12.25
C GLN A 35 -36.32 1.46 -12.51
N ARG A 36 -35.76 0.75 -11.51
CA ARG A 36 -34.42 0.15 -11.57
C ARG A 36 -33.33 1.15 -11.98
N THR A 37 -33.49 2.39 -11.56
CA THR A 37 -32.53 3.47 -11.82
C THR A 37 -31.71 3.73 -10.58
N CYS A 38 -30.40 3.94 -10.75
CA CYS A 38 -29.56 4.38 -9.65
C CYS A 38 -29.91 5.85 -9.33
N PRO A 39 -30.10 6.21 -8.04
CA PRO A 39 -30.37 7.60 -7.68
C PRO A 39 -29.17 8.50 -8.04
N PRO A 40 -29.41 9.73 -8.53
CA PRO A 40 -28.34 10.68 -8.77
C PRO A 40 -27.79 11.18 -7.42
N ILE A 41 -26.60 10.72 -7.04
CA ILE A 41 -25.93 11.16 -5.81
C ILE A 41 -25.25 12.50 -6.08
N GLN A 42 -25.93 13.60 -5.77
CA GLN A 42 -25.41 14.96 -5.97
C GLN A 42 -24.28 15.30 -4.98
N ASN A 43 -24.28 14.70 -3.79
CA ASN A 43 -23.28 14.96 -2.76
C ASN A 43 -22.29 13.79 -2.66
N LYS A 44 -21.07 14.00 -3.18
CA LYS A 44 -19.98 13.01 -3.19
C LYS A 44 -19.59 12.51 -1.79
N ARG A 45 -19.87 13.28 -0.74
CA ARG A 45 -19.62 12.88 0.66
C ARG A 45 -20.44 11.67 1.09
N CYS A 46 -21.55 11.42 0.40
CA CYS A 46 -22.52 10.38 0.74
C CYS A 46 -22.25 9.06 0.01
N LEU A 47 -21.16 9.01 -0.77
CA LEU A 47 -20.64 7.82 -1.44
C LEU A 47 -19.71 6.99 -0.54
N SER A 48 -19.38 7.47 0.66
CA SER A 48 -18.44 6.80 1.58
C SER A 48 -18.87 5.39 1.99
N PHE A 49 -20.16 5.06 1.85
CA PHE A 49 -20.75 3.78 2.23
C PHE A 49 -20.97 2.79 1.07
N LEU A 50 -20.62 3.14 -0.17
CA LEU A 50 -20.72 2.19 -1.28
C LEU A 50 -19.47 1.28 -1.27
N PRO A 51 -19.61 -0.06 -1.19
CA PRO A 51 -18.49 -1.00 -1.19
C PRO A 51 -17.84 -1.15 -2.58
N THR A 52 -17.75 -0.09 -3.36
CA THR A 52 -17.42 -0.20 -4.76
C THR A 52 -16.64 1.02 -5.24
N ASP A 53 -15.40 0.74 -5.67
CA ASP A 53 -14.67 1.45 -6.72
C ASP A 53 -15.50 1.50 -8.03
N ILE A 54 -16.72 2.05 -7.99
CA ILE A 54 -17.45 2.41 -9.21
C ILE A 54 -16.77 3.66 -9.75
N LEU A 55 -15.73 3.39 -10.55
CA LEU A 55 -15.26 4.26 -11.64
C LEU A 55 -14.61 5.58 -11.24
N THR A 56 -13.81 5.60 -10.17
CA THR A 56 -12.83 6.69 -9.99
C THR A 56 -11.42 6.12 -9.87
N ASP A 57 -10.50 6.59 -10.71
CA ASP A 57 -9.07 6.23 -10.69
C ASP A 57 -8.33 6.58 -9.37
N ARG A 58 -9.06 7.17 -8.40
CA ARG A 58 -8.57 7.72 -7.14
C ARG A 58 -9.38 7.21 -5.96
N ALA A 59 -8.71 6.91 -4.86
CA ALA A 59 -9.32 6.65 -3.56
C ALA A 59 -9.90 7.94 -2.95
N ASN A 60 -11.11 7.84 -2.40
CA ASN A 60 -11.84 8.95 -1.78
C ASN A 60 -11.42 9.12 -0.32
N CYS A 61 -10.25 9.67 -0.04
CA CYS A 61 -9.69 9.86 1.30
C CYS A 61 -10.03 11.23 1.94
N ILE A 62 -10.62 12.17 1.19
CA ILE A 62 -10.93 13.53 1.69
C ILE A 62 -11.97 13.54 2.82
N ASN A 63 -12.87 12.55 2.85
CA ASN A 63 -13.95 12.45 3.83
C ASN A 63 -13.51 11.84 5.16
N TYR A 64 -12.27 11.40 5.28
CA TYR A 64 -11.74 10.78 6.50
C TYR A 64 -11.39 11.87 7.52
N ASN A 65 -11.48 11.54 8.80
CA ASN A 65 -11.13 12.46 9.89
C ASN A 65 -9.63 12.76 9.85
N ASP A 66 -9.26 13.98 10.25
CA ASP A 66 -7.87 14.34 10.42
C ASP A 66 -7.26 13.52 11.58
N ILE A 67 -6.08 12.96 11.35
CA ILE A 67 -5.33 12.18 12.34
C ILE A 67 -4.47 13.16 13.13
N HIS A 68 -4.85 13.43 14.37
CA HIS A 68 -4.02 14.18 15.29
C HIS A 68 -2.73 13.40 15.60
N ASN A 69 -1.58 14.10 15.66
CA ASN A 69 -0.26 13.51 15.86
C ASN A 69 0.06 12.41 14.84
N ASN A 70 -0.19 12.67 13.56
CA ASN A 70 0.04 11.69 12.50
C ASN A 70 1.53 11.34 12.40
N HIS A 71 1.86 10.10 12.72
CA HIS A 71 3.20 9.52 12.63
C HIS A 71 3.10 8.13 12.00
N VAL A 72 4.24 7.61 11.53
CA VAL A 72 4.29 6.25 10.98
C VAL A 72 4.07 5.25 12.10
N ARG A 73 2.99 4.48 12.04
CA ARG A 73 2.69 3.41 13.00
C ARG A 73 3.37 2.12 12.59
N VAL A 74 4.26 1.61 13.43
CA VAL A 74 4.91 0.31 13.20
C VAL A 74 4.07 -0.78 13.84
N MET A 75 3.77 -1.83 13.08
CA MET A 75 2.94 -2.92 13.57
C MET A 75 3.34 -4.28 12.95
N ASN A 76 3.00 -5.36 13.64
CA ASN A 76 3.19 -6.71 13.12
C ASN A 76 2.01 -7.10 12.19
N ILE A 77 2.14 -8.21 11.48
CA ILE A 77 1.11 -8.63 10.51
C ILE A 77 -0.24 -8.93 11.18
N SER A 78 -0.23 -9.49 12.39
CA SER A 78 -1.45 -9.87 13.12
C SER A 78 -2.22 -8.64 13.60
N THR A 79 -1.51 -7.63 14.12
CA THR A 79 -2.11 -6.36 14.53
C THR A 79 -2.57 -5.55 13.34
N PHE A 80 -1.87 -5.63 12.20
CA PHE A 80 -2.32 -5.04 10.95
C PHE A 80 -3.62 -5.66 10.43
N GLU A 81 -3.75 -6.98 10.42
CA GLU A 81 -5.00 -7.66 10.01
C GLU A 81 -6.18 -7.30 10.93
N ASN A 82 -5.92 -7.05 12.21
CA ASN A 82 -6.93 -6.52 13.13
C ASN A 82 -7.24 -5.05 12.85
N PHE A 83 -6.22 -4.22 12.60
CA PHE A 83 -6.38 -2.80 12.27
C PHE A 83 -7.22 -2.60 11.00
N LYS A 84 -7.02 -3.44 9.97
CA LYS A 84 -7.81 -3.40 8.73
C LYS A 84 -9.32 -3.54 8.95
N LYS A 85 -9.73 -4.21 10.04
CA LYS A 85 -11.13 -4.44 10.39
C LYS A 85 -11.71 -3.35 11.30
N GLN A 86 -10.88 -2.42 11.77
CA GLN A 86 -11.34 -1.34 12.63
C GLN A 86 -11.96 -0.23 11.78
N GLU A 87 -13.07 0.29 12.26
CA GLU A 87 -13.72 1.49 11.75
C GLU A 87 -13.55 2.61 12.78
N ASN A 88 -13.59 3.87 12.32
CA ASN A 88 -13.63 5.00 13.22
C ASN A 88 -15.00 5.12 13.90
N GLU A 89 -15.15 6.11 14.79
CA GLU A 89 -16.40 6.37 15.53
C GLU A 89 -17.63 6.56 14.63
N ASN A 90 -17.42 6.91 13.35
CA ASN A 90 -18.46 7.12 12.35
C ASN A 90 -18.73 5.88 11.47
N GLY A 91 -18.16 4.72 11.80
CA GLY A 91 -18.25 3.51 10.97
C GLY A 91 -17.51 3.63 9.63
N ILE A 92 -16.64 4.63 9.49
CA ILE A 92 -15.82 4.82 8.29
C ILE A 92 -14.51 4.10 8.55
N ALA A 93 -14.14 3.18 7.66
CA ALA A 93 -12.85 2.51 7.68
C ALA A 93 -11.70 3.52 7.48
N TRP A 94 -10.45 3.07 7.35
CA TRP A 94 -9.27 3.94 7.26
C TRP A 94 -8.73 4.06 5.83
N CYS A 95 -8.22 5.25 5.48
CA CYS A 95 -7.39 5.45 4.29
C CYS A 95 -5.93 5.37 4.76
N SER A 96 -5.23 4.34 4.30
CA SER A 96 -3.94 3.98 4.85
C SER A 96 -2.90 3.72 3.77
N LEU A 97 -1.72 4.32 3.93
CA LEU A 97 -0.54 3.98 3.18
C LEU A 97 0.25 2.92 3.96
N VAL A 98 0.25 1.69 3.46
CA VAL A 98 0.88 0.55 4.10
C VAL A 98 2.22 0.26 3.45
N ILE A 99 3.26 0.19 4.26
CA ILE A 99 4.64 -0.08 3.87
C ILE A 99 5.03 -1.42 4.44
N PHE A 100 5.09 -2.42 3.59
CA PHE A 100 5.58 -3.74 3.94
C PHE A 100 7.10 -3.78 3.84
N TYR A 101 7.77 -4.02 4.97
CA TYR A 101 9.22 -4.00 5.04
C TYR A 101 9.84 -5.23 5.72
N ARG A 102 11.00 -5.65 5.20
CA ARG A 102 11.90 -6.61 5.87
C ARG A 102 12.91 -5.87 6.71
N GLU A 103 13.25 -6.44 7.86
CA GLU A 103 14.40 -5.98 8.65
C GLU A 103 15.70 -6.21 7.86
N GLN A 104 16.71 -5.38 8.14
CA GLN A 104 18.04 -5.45 7.52
C GLN A 104 18.04 -5.30 5.98
N CYS A 105 16.97 -4.74 5.40
CA CYS A 105 16.92 -4.41 3.99
C CYS A 105 17.44 -2.99 3.74
N ILE A 106 18.57 -2.87 3.05
CA ILE A 106 19.22 -1.59 2.74
C ILE A 106 18.30 -0.59 2.01
N PHE A 107 17.37 -1.10 1.17
CA PHE A 107 16.41 -0.26 0.45
C PHE A 107 15.34 0.33 1.38
N THR A 108 14.90 -0.44 2.36
CA THR A 108 13.98 0.04 3.41
C THR A 108 14.68 1.11 4.23
N GLU A 109 15.88 0.86 4.73
CA GLU A 109 16.65 1.79 5.56
C GLU A 109 16.86 3.14 4.88
N LYS A 110 17.26 3.12 3.60
CA LYS A 110 17.41 4.34 2.79
C LYS A 110 16.11 5.11 2.59
N SER A 111 14.97 4.42 2.62
CA SER A 111 13.65 5.00 2.40
C SER A 111 12.95 5.44 3.69
N LEU A 112 13.44 5.03 4.87
CA LEU A 112 12.85 5.37 6.17
C LEU A 112 12.64 6.87 6.39
N PRO A 113 13.61 7.77 6.10
CA PRO A 113 13.41 9.20 6.28
C PRO A 113 12.24 9.72 5.43
N ILE A 114 12.10 9.21 4.20
CA ILE A 114 11.02 9.58 3.29
C ILE A 114 9.68 9.16 3.88
N PHE A 115 9.56 7.93 4.35
CA PHE A 115 8.31 7.41 4.92
C PHE A 115 7.90 8.15 6.18
N LYS A 116 8.85 8.49 7.06
CA LYS A 116 8.61 9.28 8.26
C LYS A 116 8.07 10.68 7.94
N SER A 117 8.42 11.26 6.79
CA SER A 117 7.94 12.58 6.39
C SER A 117 6.51 12.59 5.82
N ILE A 118 6.03 11.49 5.23
CA ILE A 118 4.72 11.44 4.54
C ILE A 118 3.53 11.87 5.43
N PRO A 119 3.39 11.40 6.68
CA PRO A 119 2.29 11.80 7.57
C PRO A 119 2.11 13.31 7.73
N HIS A 120 3.21 14.07 7.67
CA HIS A 120 3.18 15.53 7.83
C HIS A 120 2.53 16.26 6.63
N TYR A 121 2.48 15.62 5.46
CA TYR A 121 1.88 16.21 4.27
C TYR A 121 0.39 15.89 4.14
N PHE A 122 -0.09 14.85 4.81
CA PHE A 122 -1.44 14.33 4.65
C PHE A 122 -2.05 13.98 6.01
N SER A 123 -2.77 14.92 6.63
CA SER A 123 -3.43 14.72 7.94
C SER A 123 -4.46 13.59 7.92
N LYS A 124 -5.11 13.34 6.78
CA LYS A 124 -6.17 12.32 6.60
C LYS A 124 -5.65 10.93 6.21
N LEU A 125 -4.35 10.78 5.96
CA LEU A 125 -3.74 9.54 5.51
C LEU A 125 -2.96 8.89 6.65
N SER A 126 -3.39 7.70 7.08
CA SER A 126 -2.64 6.93 8.08
C SER A 126 -1.45 6.22 7.40
N VAL A 127 -0.23 6.44 7.88
CA VAL A 127 0.94 5.73 7.35
C VAL A 127 1.32 4.60 8.31
N ILE A 128 1.38 3.38 7.79
CA ILE A 128 1.56 2.16 8.57
C ILE A 128 2.73 1.38 8.01
N ALA A 129 3.70 1.05 8.85
CA ALA A 129 4.80 0.17 8.50
C ALA A 129 4.56 -1.23 9.09
N VAL A 130 4.47 -2.23 8.23
CA VAL A 130 4.22 -3.62 8.62
C VAL A 130 5.49 -4.44 8.45
N LYS A 131 6.02 -4.96 9.56
CA LYS A 131 7.17 -5.86 9.56
C LYS A 131 6.78 -7.20 8.94
N THR A 132 7.55 -7.63 7.96
CA THR A 132 7.31 -8.86 7.20
C THR A 132 8.30 -9.90 7.68
N SER A 133 7.83 -10.94 8.35
CA SER A 133 8.69 -12.07 8.74
C SER A 133 8.91 -12.98 7.53
N GLU A 134 10.09 -13.62 7.49
CA GLU A 134 10.51 -14.56 6.43
C GLU A 134 9.51 -15.70 6.20
N ASN A 135 8.70 -16.03 7.21
CA ASN A 135 7.76 -17.15 7.20
C ASN A 135 6.28 -16.76 7.06
N SER A 136 5.98 -15.51 6.74
CA SER A 136 4.58 -15.10 6.61
C SER A 136 3.96 -15.64 5.29
N LYS A 137 3.15 -16.70 5.39
CA LYS A 137 2.34 -17.24 4.25
C LYS A 137 1.52 -16.15 3.54
N VAL A 138 1.20 -15.06 4.24
CA VAL A 138 0.51 -13.88 3.70
C VAL A 138 1.33 -13.19 2.59
N PHE A 139 2.66 -13.24 2.65
CA PHE A 139 3.58 -12.69 1.64
C PHE A 139 3.77 -13.61 0.44
N GLN A 140 3.59 -14.91 0.61
CA GLN A 140 3.67 -15.87 -0.51
C GLN A 140 2.40 -15.83 -1.37
N MET A 141 1.25 -15.47 -0.78
CA MET A 141 -0.03 -15.45 -1.51
C MET A 141 -0.41 -14.09 -2.12
N ARG A 142 0.25 -13.00 -1.71
CA ARG A 142 -0.02 -11.65 -2.24
C ARG A 142 1.31 -11.03 -2.65
N VAL A 143 1.33 -10.43 -3.84
CA VAL A 143 2.46 -9.89 -4.62
C VAL A 143 3.35 -8.91 -3.84
N VAL A 144 4.09 -9.37 -2.83
CA VAL A 144 4.91 -8.53 -1.96
C VAL A 144 6.38 -8.95 -1.99
N GLU A 145 6.96 -8.93 -3.17
CA GLU A 145 8.40 -8.86 -3.42
C GLU A 145 8.59 -7.83 -4.55
N PRO A 146 9.43 -6.77 -4.43
CA PRO A 146 10.52 -6.51 -3.48
C PRO A 146 10.16 -5.66 -2.23
N SER A 147 11.05 -5.61 -1.23
CA SER A 147 10.94 -4.74 -0.04
C SER A 147 11.72 -3.42 -0.24
N PRO A 148 11.18 -2.25 0.19
CA PRO A 148 9.83 -2.06 0.72
C PRO A 148 8.78 -2.20 -0.38
N THR A 149 7.59 -2.69 -0.04
CA THR A 149 6.41 -2.61 -0.92
C THR A 149 5.41 -1.65 -0.32
N ILE A 150 4.95 -0.71 -1.14
CA ILE A 150 4.08 0.38 -0.72
C ILE A 150 2.71 0.17 -1.35
N VAL A 151 1.68 0.09 -0.52
CA VAL A 151 0.30 -0.16 -0.92
C VAL A 151 -0.61 0.90 -0.33
N LEU A 152 -1.51 1.44 -1.12
CA LEU A 152 -2.60 2.28 -0.68
C LEU A 152 -3.83 1.42 -0.41
N LEU A 153 -4.35 1.52 0.81
CA LEU A 153 -5.63 0.97 1.21
C LEU A 153 -6.68 2.06 1.32
N SER A 154 -7.88 1.77 0.83
CA SER A 154 -9.07 2.57 1.07
C SER A 154 -10.17 1.66 1.59
N ASN A 155 -10.85 2.07 2.65
CA ASN A 155 -11.85 1.25 3.34
C ASN A 155 -11.36 -0.15 3.76
N GLY A 156 -10.10 -0.25 4.18
CA GLY A 156 -9.49 -1.55 4.54
C GLY A 156 -9.20 -2.47 3.35
N GLU A 157 -9.58 -2.09 2.13
CA GLU A 157 -9.35 -2.85 0.91
C GLU A 157 -8.17 -2.32 0.11
N TYR A 158 -7.57 -3.20 -0.69
CA TYR A 158 -6.48 -2.84 -1.58
C TYR A 158 -6.98 -1.91 -2.70
N HIS A 159 -6.42 -0.71 -2.79
CA HIS A 159 -6.75 0.22 -3.88
C HIS A 159 -5.65 0.24 -4.94
N SER A 160 -4.39 0.49 -4.56
CA SER A 160 -3.29 0.53 -5.53
C SER A 160 -1.91 0.28 -4.90
N ARG A 161 -0.93 -0.11 -5.73
CA ARG A 161 0.48 -0.22 -5.34
C ARG A 161 1.25 0.99 -5.86
N ILE A 162 2.07 1.60 -5.01
CA ILE A 162 2.98 2.66 -5.42
C ILE A 162 4.30 2.03 -5.84
N PRO A 163 4.78 2.28 -7.07
CA PRO A 163 6.08 1.77 -7.52
C PRO A 163 7.22 2.22 -6.63
N THR A 164 8.12 1.30 -6.29
CA THR A 164 9.26 1.55 -5.38
C THR A 164 10.57 1.87 -6.13
N ILE A 165 10.48 2.20 -7.42
CA ILE A 165 11.62 2.55 -8.26
C ILE A 165 12.01 4.01 -8.00
N ASN A 166 13.24 4.26 -7.53
CA ASN A 166 13.78 5.60 -7.27
C ASN A 166 12.86 6.46 -6.38
N ILE A 167 12.51 5.93 -5.20
CA ILE A 167 11.66 6.60 -4.21
C ILE A 167 12.30 7.92 -3.80
N THR A 168 11.54 9.00 -3.96
CA THR A 168 11.86 10.34 -3.45
C THR A 168 10.59 10.88 -2.81
N LEU A 169 10.73 11.82 -1.86
CA LEU A 169 9.56 12.40 -1.19
C LEU A 169 8.58 13.03 -2.20
N GLU A 170 9.10 13.80 -3.17
CA GLU A 170 8.28 14.44 -4.20
C GLU A 170 7.49 13.42 -5.02
N LYS A 171 8.13 12.33 -5.46
CA LYS A 171 7.42 11.26 -6.19
C LYS A 171 6.36 10.58 -5.34
N MET A 172 6.65 10.35 -4.05
CA MET A 172 5.69 9.77 -3.12
C MET A 172 4.45 10.67 -2.97
N ILE A 173 4.66 11.97 -2.73
CA ILE A 173 3.58 12.95 -2.62
C ILE A 173 2.76 13.01 -3.91
N ASN A 174 3.42 13.13 -5.06
CA ASN A 174 2.75 13.18 -6.36
C ASN A 174 1.94 11.91 -6.63
N LYS A 175 2.48 10.73 -6.29
CA LYS A 175 1.77 9.46 -6.46
C LYS A 175 0.58 9.31 -5.51
N ILE A 176 0.70 9.78 -4.27
CA ILE A 176 -0.42 9.82 -3.34
C ILE A 176 -1.52 10.74 -3.89
N MET A 177 -1.19 11.95 -4.33
CA MET A 177 -2.16 12.89 -4.93
C MET A 177 -2.74 12.39 -6.27
N GLU A 178 -2.00 11.59 -7.02
CA GLU A 178 -2.50 10.96 -8.26
C GLU A 178 -3.52 9.86 -7.96
N LYS A 179 -3.31 9.10 -6.87
CA LYS A 179 -4.10 7.92 -6.48
C LYS A 179 -5.13 8.19 -5.39
N THR A 180 -5.16 9.39 -4.84
CA THR A 180 -6.12 9.83 -3.83
C THR A 180 -6.70 11.18 -4.24
N ASP A 181 -7.82 11.55 -3.65
CA ASP A 181 -8.38 12.91 -3.73
C ASP A 181 -7.79 13.89 -2.71
N LEU A 182 -6.71 13.50 -2.01
CA LEU A 182 -6.03 14.35 -1.04
C LEU A 182 -5.28 15.49 -1.72
N GLN A 183 -5.25 16.63 -1.05
CA GLN A 183 -4.49 17.81 -1.46
C GLN A 183 -3.49 18.17 -0.37
N VAL A 184 -2.30 18.59 -0.79
CA VAL A 184 -1.27 19.13 0.11
C VAL A 184 -1.38 20.64 0.10
N ASN A 185 -1.31 21.28 1.27
CA ASN A 185 -1.26 22.74 1.36
C ASN A 185 -0.05 23.28 0.57
N ASP A 186 -0.23 24.37 -0.17
CA ASP A 186 0.80 24.93 -1.07
C ASP A 186 2.08 25.33 -0.31
N GLU A 187 1.95 25.72 0.96
CA GLU A 187 3.08 25.99 1.87
C GLU A 187 3.97 24.76 2.06
N LEU A 188 3.37 23.62 2.41
CA LEU A 188 4.07 22.35 2.60
C LEU A 188 4.70 21.85 1.30
N ARG A 189 4.06 22.13 0.15
CA ARG A 189 4.61 21.77 -1.16
C ARG A 189 5.88 22.55 -1.48
N ASN A 190 5.97 23.80 -1.06
CA ASN A 190 7.17 24.62 -1.22
C ASN A 190 8.31 24.14 -0.31
N ASP A 191 8.02 23.65 0.89
CA ASP A 191 9.02 23.07 1.79
C ASP A 191 9.73 21.84 1.19
N VAL A 192 8.98 20.99 0.48
CA VAL A 192 9.52 19.82 -0.24
C VAL A 192 10.52 20.27 -1.31
N LYS A 193 10.17 21.28 -2.11
CA LYS A 193 11.03 21.82 -3.17
C LYS A 193 12.31 22.45 -2.59
N GLN A 194 12.21 23.07 -1.42
CA GLN A 194 13.34 23.67 -0.74
C GLN A 194 14.22 22.67 0.04
N LYS A 195 13.87 21.37 0.06
CA LYS A 195 14.52 20.33 0.88
C LYS A 195 14.62 20.69 2.36
N LYS A 196 13.74 21.55 2.87
CA LYS A 196 13.68 21.91 4.28
C LYS A 196 12.85 20.86 5.01
N TYR A 197 13.46 19.71 5.28
CA TYR A 197 12.86 18.73 6.16
C TYR A 197 13.03 19.23 7.60
N LYS A 198 11.94 19.64 8.26
CA LYS A 198 11.93 19.66 9.74
C LYS A 198 11.99 18.21 10.20
N ILE A 199 13.20 17.70 10.41
CA ILE A 199 13.39 16.46 11.17
C ILE A 199 13.01 16.84 12.60
N ILE A 200 11.84 16.40 13.05
CA ILE A 200 11.45 16.50 14.45
C ILE A 200 12.34 15.51 15.19
N GLU A 201 13.43 16.02 15.76
CA GLU A 201 14.22 15.29 16.75
C GLU A 201 13.39 15.17 18.03
N LYS A 202 13.04 13.93 18.37
CA LYS A 202 12.63 13.44 19.70
C LYS A 202 11.53 14.25 20.41
N GLU A 203 10.28 13.88 20.14
CA GLU A 203 9.23 14.03 21.16
C GLU A 203 9.33 12.83 22.11
N TYR A 204 9.40 13.11 23.41
CA TYR A 204 9.62 12.14 24.48
C TYR A 204 8.49 11.10 24.52
N LEU A 205 8.75 9.91 23.98
CA LEU A 205 7.96 8.71 24.31
C LEU A 205 8.44 8.21 25.67
N GLU A 206 7.55 8.23 26.65
CA GLU A 206 7.77 7.62 27.96
C GLU A 206 8.19 6.15 27.79
N GLU A 207 9.25 5.79 28.50
CA GLU A 207 9.98 4.54 28.39
C GLU A 207 9.08 3.33 28.71
N VAL A 208 8.66 2.59 27.68
CA VAL A 208 8.13 1.23 27.82
C VAL A 208 9.00 0.27 27.02
N GLY A 209 10.14 -0.11 27.63
CA GLY A 209 10.78 -1.42 27.41
C GLY A 209 11.36 -1.76 26.03
N GLU A 210 11.76 -0.79 25.20
CA GLU A 210 12.28 -1.11 23.85
C GLU A 210 13.79 -1.39 23.84
N GLU A 211 14.14 -2.60 23.38
CA GLU A 211 15.49 -3.00 23.00
C GLU A 211 16.10 -1.97 22.03
N LYS A 212 17.17 -1.29 22.45
CA LYS A 212 17.98 -0.44 21.57
C LYS A 212 18.53 -1.28 20.42
N PHE A 213 17.93 -1.16 19.24
CA PHE A 213 18.52 -1.66 18.00
C PHE A 213 19.71 -0.76 17.61
N GLU A 214 20.91 -1.14 18.05
CA GLU A 214 22.15 -0.66 17.45
C GLU A 214 22.38 -1.45 16.16
N ALA A 215 22.19 -0.80 15.01
CA ALA A 215 22.65 -1.33 13.73
C ALA A 215 24.18 -1.30 13.69
N LYS A 216 24.83 -2.31 14.26
CA LYS A 216 26.22 -2.61 13.92
C LYS A 216 26.21 -3.18 12.51
N ALA A 217 26.70 -2.39 11.56
CA ALA A 217 27.14 -2.92 10.28
C ALA A 217 28.20 -3.99 10.60
N ASP A 218 27.86 -5.25 10.39
CA ASP A 218 28.85 -6.32 10.48
C ASP A 218 29.79 -6.15 9.28
N ASP A 219 30.94 -5.50 9.52
CA ASP A 219 32.00 -5.29 8.52
C ASP A 219 32.39 -6.60 7.83
N LYS A 220 32.20 -7.75 8.50
CA LYS A 220 32.44 -9.08 7.92
C LYS A 220 31.40 -9.46 6.88
N PHE A 221 30.12 -9.14 7.12
CA PHE A 221 29.02 -9.37 6.17
C PHE A 221 29.13 -8.44 4.96
N ILE A 222 29.43 -7.15 5.17
CA ILE A 222 29.64 -6.19 4.07
C ILE A 222 30.83 -6.62 3.20
N ASN A 223 31.94 -7.03 3.80
CA ASN A 223 33.10 -7.54 3.05
C ASN A 223 32.80 -8.84 2.29
N PHE A 224 31.96 -9.73 2.84
CA PHE A 224 31.54 -10.96 2.15
C PHE A 224 30.64 -10.66 0.95
N GLN A 225 29.65 -9.76 1.12
CA GLN A 225 28.79 -9.28 0.03
C GLN A 225 29.62 -8.62 -1.09
N LEU A 226 30.59 -7.76 -0.75
CA LEU A 226 31.49 -7.14 -1.72
C LEU A 226 32.37 -8.17 -2.45
N LYS A 227 32.88 -9.19 -1.74
CA LYS A 227 33.63 -10.29 -2.37
C LYS A 227 32.78 -11.13 -3.32
N LEU A 228 31.49 -11.28 -3.06
CA LEU A 228 30.56 -12.00 -3.96
C LEU A 228 30.01 -11.13 -5.09
N ALA A 229 29.93 -9.81 -4.90
CA ALA A 229 29.44 -8.87 -5.92
C ALA A 229 30.29 -8.89 -7.19
N ILE A 230 31.60 -9.03 -7.07
CA ILE A 230 32.52 -9.10 -8.23
C ILE A 230 32.27 -10.38 -9.07
N PRO A 231 32.34 -11.62 -8.54
CA PRO A 231 32.09 -12.81 -9.35
C PRO A 231 30.65 -12.87 -9.86
N THR A 232 29.65 -12.40 -9.11
CA THR A 232 28.25 -12.37 -9.58
C THR A 232 28.02 -11.34 -10.69
N SER A 233 28.68 -10.18 -10.64
CA SER A 233 28.62 -9.19 -11.73
C SER A 233 29.38 -9.65 -12.98
N ILE A 234 30.50 -10.37 -12.82
CA ILE A 234 31.20 -11.01 -13.95
C ILE A 234 30.32 -12.10 -14.58
N LEU A 235 29.69 -12.96 -13.76
CA LEU A 235 28.79 -14.01 -14.23
C LEU A 235 27.55 -13.44 -14.93
N SER A 236 26.94 -12.37 -14.39
CA SER A 236 25.79 -11.73 -15.04
C SER A 236 26.19 -11.01 -16.33
N GLY A 237 27.37 -10.37 -16.37
CA GLY A 237 27.94 -9.79 -17.58
C GLY A 237 28.21 -10.85 -18.66
N LEU A 238 28.81 -11.99 -18.29
CA LEU A 238 29.01 -13.14 -19.18
C LEU A 238 27.69 -13.72 -19.69
N TYR A 239 26.68 -13.82 -18.82
CA TYR A 239 25.36 -14.29 -19.20
C TYR A 239 24.70 -13.36 -20.23
N ILE A 240 24.76 -12.04 -20.01
CA ILE A 240 24.24 -11.05 -20.96
C ILE A 240 25.02 -11.11 -22.28
N TYR A 241 26.35 -11.24 -22.21
CA TYR A 241 27.20 -11.38 -23.40
C TYR A 241 26.84 -12.62 -24.22
N ILE A 242 26.67 -13.79 -23.59
CA ILE A 242 26.27 -15.04 -24.27
C ILE A 242 24.91 -14.93 -24.96
N ILE A 243 24.00 -14.10 -24.45
CA ILE A 243 22.67 -13.89 -25.05
C ILE A 243 22.71 -12.88 -26.20
N SER A 244 23.64 -11.92 -26.20
CA SER A 244 23.78 -10.91 -27.26
C SER A 244 24.16 -11.53 -28.61
N GLU A 245 24.01 -10.77 -29.71
CA GLU A 245 24.44 -11.22 -31.04
C GLU A 245 25.95 -11.48 -31.11
N GLU A 246 26.75 -10.71 -30.38
CA GLU A 246 28.21 -10.88 -30.31
C GLU A 246 28.62 -12.18 -29.60
N GLY A 247 27.83 -12.66 -28.64
CA GLY A 247 28.08 -13.91 -27.92
C GLY A 247 27.59 -15.17 -28.62
N LYS A 248 27.03 -15.07 -29.84
CA LYS A 248 26.47 -16.22 -30.57
C LYS A 248 27.47 -17.38 -30.71
N PHE A 249 28.75 -17.08 -30.99
CA PHE A 249 29.82 -18.08 -31.05
C PHE A 249 29.95 -18.89 -29.74
N TRP A 250 29.97 -18.18 -28.60
CA TRP A 250 30.08 -18.81 -27.28
C TRP A 250 28.83 -19.59 -26.90
N ARG A 251 27.64 -19.07 -27.25
CA ARG A 251 26.38 -19.78 -27.05
C ARG A 251 26.35 -21.09 -27.82
N ASP A 252 26.74 -21.08 -29.10
CA ASP A 252 26.75 -22.28 -29.94
C ASP A 252 27.81 -23.29 -29.45
N LEU A 253 28.98 -22.82 -29.02
CA LEU A 253 30.03 -23.65 -28.42
C LEU A 253 29.56 -24.29 -27.10
N LEU A 254 28.91 -23.53 -26.21
CA LEU A 254 28.33 -24.04 -24.97
C LEU A 254 27.22 -25.07 -25.24
N ILE A 255 26.33 -24.81 -26.19
CA ILE A 255 25.27 -25.77 -26.57
C ILE A 255 25.89 -27.08 -27.07
N ASN A 256 26.92 -27.00 -27.90
CA ASN A 256 27.62 -28.17 -28.44
C ASN A 256 28.39 -28.96 -27.37
N PHE A 257 28.86 -28.30 -26.30
CA PHE A 257 29.56 -28.96 -25.19
C PHE A 257 28.60 -29.53 -24.13
N VAL A 258 27.48 -28.84 -23.87
CA VAL A 258 26.48 -29.22 -22.85
C VAL A 258 25.54 -30.31 -23.35
N ARG A 259 25.18 -30.35 -24.64
CA ARG A 259 24.32 -31.43 -25.20
C ARG A 259 24.87 -32.84 -24.95
N PRO A 260 26.16 -33.13 -25.20
CA PRO A 260 26.76 -34.43 -24.90
C PRO A 260 26.71 -34.79 -23.42
N LEU A 261 26.88 -33.81 -22.53
CA LEU A 261 26.82 -34.01 -21.09
C LEU A 261 25.40 -34.32 -20.62
N ARG A 262 24.39 -33.60 -21.13
CA ARG A 262 22.97 -33.88 -20.81
C ARG A 262 22.58 -35.29 -21.25
N ASN A 263 23.02 -35.73 -22.41
CA ASN A 263 22.77 -37.09 -22.89
C ASN A 263 23.52 -38.16 -22.07
N ARG A 264 24.69 -37.84 -21.51
CA ARG A 264 25.40 -38.73 -20.56
C ARG A 264 24.71 -38.79 -19.19
N PHE A 265 24.26 -37.67 -18.65
CA PHE A 265 23.57 -37.63 -17.35
C PHE A 265 22.18 -38.28 -17.41
N ASN A 266 21.43 -38.12 -18.49
CA ASN A 266 20.14 -38.79 -18.67
C ASN A 266 20.26 -40.31 -18.94
N ASN A 267 21.46 -40.82 -19.25
CA ASN A 267 21.73 -42.26 -19.36
C ASN A 267 22.35 -42.84 -18.08
N LEU A 268 22.56 -42.02 -17.04
CA LEU A 268 23.09 -42.41 -15.73
C LEU A 268 22.05 -42.30 -14.59
N LEU A 269 20.85 -41.79 -14.91
CA LEU A 269 19.64 -41.77 -14.07
C LEU A 269 18.61 -42.73 -14.67
#